data_AF-A0A9D1PKW7-F1
#
_entry.id   AF-A0A9D1PKW7-F1
#
_cell.length_a   1.000
_cell.length_b   1.000
_cell.length_c   1.000
_cell.angle_alpha   90.00
_cell.angle_beta   90.00
_cell.angle_gamma   90.00
#
_symmetry.space_group_name_H-M   'P 1'
#
loop_
_entity.id
_entity.type
_entity.pdbx_description
1 polymer ?
#
loop_
_entity_poly.entity_id
_entity_poly.type
_entity_poly.pdbx_seq_one_letter_code
_entity_poly.pdbx_strand_id
1 'polypeptide(L)'
;MNISDLKIGNYVVVNDLGASKYSSGMRVIGRVVEIDDKGNYAIIESLPKHRYEITDFNDFELWSKQIEDKTESMRLNNQTNDLQLFDKWE
;
A
#
# COMPACT_ATOMS: atom_id res chain seq x y z
N MET A 1 -4.76 -4.20 -7.52
CA MET A 1 -6.14 -3.73 -7.30
C MET A 1 -6.40 -2.63 -8.31
N ASN A 2 -7.64 -2.30 -8.59
CA ASN A 2 -7.99 -1.21 -9.50
C ASN A 2 -8.68 -0.07 -8.74
N ILE A 3 -8.82 1.09 -9.38
CA ILE A 3 -9.53 2.25 -8.87
C ILE A 3 -10.98 1.88 -8.52
N SER A 4 -11.61 1.02 -9.31
CA SER A 4 -12.96 0.52 -9.07
C SER A 4 -13.13 -0.26 -7.76
N ASP A 5 -12.05 -0.79 -7.19
CA ASP A 5 -12.06 -1.48 -5.89
C ASP A 5 -11.94 -0.51 -4.70
N LEU A 6 -11.59 0.75 -4.96
CA LEU A 6 -11.38 1.76 -3.92
C LEU A 6 -12.69 2.25 -3.31
N LYS A 7 -12.57 2.69 -2.06
CA LYS A 7 -13.64 3.37 -1.34
C LYS A 7 -13.07 4.65 -0.75
N ILE A 8 -13.89 5.70 -0.75
CA ILE A 8 -13.57 6.95 -0.05
C ILE A 8 -13.22 6.63 1.40
N GLY A 9 -12.11 7.18 1.86
CA GLY A 9 -11.60 6.99 3.20
C GLY A 9 -10.59 5.86 3.36
N ASN A 10 -10.45 4.95 2.38
CA ASN A 10 -9.38 3.96 2.38
C ASN A 10 -8.01 4.65 2.37
N TYR A 11 -7.04 4.05 3.05
CA TYR A 11 -5.64 4.42 2.89
C TYR A 11 -4.99 3.47 1.89
N VAL A 12 -4.30 4.05 0.91
CA VAL A 12 -3.55 3.33 -0.10
C VAL A 12 -2.08 3.70 -0.04
N VAL A 13 -1.25 2.78 -0.48
CA VAL A 13 0.15 3.02 -0.81
C VAL A 13 0.29 2.95 -2.32
N VAL A 14 0.83 4.01 -2.89
CA VAL A 14 1.18 4.10 -4.31
C VAL A 14 2.71 4.07 -4.40
N ASN A 15 3.27 3.19 -5.22
CA ASN A 15 4.72 2.97 -5.25
C ASN A 15 5.44 3.81 -6.30
N ASP A 16 4.72 4.30 -7.32
CA ASP A 16 5.28 4.81 -8.56
C ASP A 16 4.71 6.18 -8.97
N LEU A 17 4.30 6.99 -7.99
CA LEU A 17 3.67 8.27 -8.30
C LEU A 17 4.64 9.18 -9.08
N GLY A 18 4.21 9.64 -10.26
CA GLY A 18 5.05 10.44 -11.16
C GLY A 18 6.16 9.65 -11.86
N ALA A 19 6.07 8.32 -11.91
CA ALA A 19 6.99 7.49 -12.67
C ALA A 19 7.02 7.86 -14.16
N SER A 20 8.19 7.68 -14.77
CA SER A 20 8.42 7.90 -16.19
C SER A 20 9.57 7.01 -16.67
N LYS A 21 9.91 7.09 -17.97
CA LYS A 21 11.10 6.42 -18.50
C LYS A 21 12.43 6.79 -17.82
N TYR A 22 12.46 7.89 -17.05
CA TYR A 22 13.67 8.38 -16.38
C TYR A 22 13.60 8.33 -14.85
N SER A 23 12.47 7.90 -14.28
CA SER A 23 12.26 7.91 -12.83
C SER A 23 11.30 6.79 -12.44
N SER A 24 11.64 6.06 -11.37
CA SER A 24 10.75 5.07 -10.77
C SER A 24 9.54 5.69 -10.07
N GLY A 25 9.47 7.03 -9.97
CA GLY A 25 8.43 7.72 -9.23
C GLY A 25 8.68 7.71 -7.72
N MET A 26 7.66 8.16 -6.99
CA MET A 26 7.69 8.28 -5.53
C MET A 26 6.70 7.33 -4.89
N ARG A 27 7.11 6.76 -3.76
CA ARG A 27 6.19 6.05 -2.88
C ARG A 27 5.42 7.01 -1.99
N VAL A 28 4.09 6.99 -2.06
CA VAL A 28 3.19 7.89 -1.32
C VAL A 28 2.11 7.08 -0.63
N ILE A 29 1.84 7.40 0.64
CA ILE A 29 0.68 6.87 1.38
C ILE A 29 -0.35 7.99 1.42
N GLY A 30 -1.60 7.70 1.05
CA GLY A 30 -2.66 8.70 1.04
C GLY A 30 -4.04 8.13 1.31
N ARG A 31 -4.91 8.98 1.87
CA ARG A 31 -6.34 8.67 2.04
C ARG A 31 -7.07 8.98 0.75
N VAL A 32 -7.88 8.06 0.24
CA VAL A 32 -8.76 8.30 -0.90
C VAL A 32 -9.81 9.33 -0.49
N VAL A 33 -9.83 10.50 -1.12
CA VAL A 33 -10.76 11.60 -0.82
C VAL A 33 -11.78 11.83 -1.94
N GLU A 34 -11.51 11.34 -3.14
CA GLU A 34 -12.38 11.44 -4.30
C GLU A 34 -12.16 10.23 -5.22
N ILE A 35 -13.21 9.77 -5.87
CA ILE A 35 -13.18 8.75 -6.91
C ILE A 35 -14.08 9.26 -8.02
N ASP A 36 -13.62 9.22 -9.27
CA ASP A 36 -14.46 9.64 -10.37
C ASP A 36 -15.66 8.67 -10.55
N ASP A 37 -16.80 9.20 -11.02
CA ASP A 37 -18.06 8.43 -11.13
C ASP A 37 -17.97 7.16 -12.01
N LYS A 38 -17.00 7.12 -12.93
CA LYS A 38 -16.73 6.00 -13.83
C LYS A 38 -15.58 5.11 -13.33
N GLY A 39 -14.88 5.50 -12.26
CA GLY A 39 -13.84 4.71 -11.61
C GLY A 39 -12.54 4.56 -12.42
N ASN A 40 -12.17 5.55 -13.23
CA ASN A 40 -10.90 5.58 -13.97
C ASN A 40 -9.75 6.19 -13.16
N TYR A 41 -10.06 7.16 -12.29
CA TYR A 41 -9.08 7.78 -11.41
C TYR A 41 -9.64 8.04 -10.00
N ALA A 42 -8.72 8.18 -9.05
CA ALA A 42 -9.02 8.61 -7.70
C ALA A 42 -8.06 9.72 -7.26
N ILE A 43 -8.50 10.57 -6.34
CA ILE A 43 -7.65 11.54 -5.66
C ILE A 43 -7.32 11.02 -4.27
N ILE A 44 -6.03 10.96 -3.97
CA ILE A 44 -5.52 10.65 -2.63
C ILE A 44 -4.95 11.90 -1.97
N GLU A 45 -5.13 12.03 -0.66
CA GLU A 45 -4.54 13.08 0.16
C GLU A 45 -3.55 12.47 1.17
N SER A 46 -2.26 12.79 1.03
CA SER A 46 -1.20 12.26 1.92
C SER A 46 -0.96 13.14 3.15
N LEU A 47 -1.03 14.45 2.94
CA LEU A 47 -0.95 15.49 3.95
C LEU A 47 -2.06 16.51 3.65
N PRO A 48 -2.50 17.33 4.62
CA PRO A 48 -3.52 18.33 4.36
C PRO A 48 -3.19 19.16 3.12
N LYS A 49 -4.12 19.19 2.15
CA LYS A 49 -4.00 19.90 0.86
C LYS A 49 -2.98 19.32 -0.15
N HIS A 50 -2.29 18.22 0.18
CA HIS A 50 -1.37 17.54 -0.74
C HIS A 50 -2.11 16.38 -1.40
N ARG A 51 -2.67 16.68 -2.57
CA ARG A 51 -3.53 15.78 -3.32
C ARG A 51 -2.86 15.30 -4.59
N TYR A 52 -3.06 14.02 -4.89
CA TYR A 52 -2.47 13.36 -6.04
C TYR A 52 -3.54 12.53 -6.74
N GLU A 53 -3.56 12.62 -8.07
CA GLU A 53 -4.35 11.75 -8.92
C GLU A 53 -3.62 10.42 -9.08
N ILE A 54 -4.36 9.32 -8.97
CA ILE A 54 -3.89 7.97 -9.20
C ILE A 54 -4.85 7.27 -10.17
N THR A 55 -4.30 6.37 -10.98
CA THR A 55 -5.04 5.61 -11.99
C THR A 55 -4.68 4.13 -11.91
N ASP A 56 -5.38 3.29 -12.67
CA ASP A 56 -5.04 1.85 -12.81
C ASP A 56 -3.64 1.60 -13.39
N PHE A 57 -2.97 2.62 -13.94
CA PHE A 57 -1.59 2.51 -14.41
C PHE A 57 -0.55 2.63 -13.29
N ASN A 58 -0.97 3.08 -12.11
CA ASN A 58 -0.10 3.14 -10.94
C ASN A 58 -0.04 1.77 -10.24
N ASP A 59 1.12 1.43 -9.69
CA ASP A 59 1.25 0.32 -8.75
C ASP A 59 0.82 0.76 -7.35
N PHE A 60 -0.35 0.28 -6.89
CA PHE A 60 -0.86 0.60 -5.57
C PHE A 60 -1.59 -0.57 -4.91
N GLU A 61 -1.65 -0.49 -3.57
CA GLU A 61 -2.37 -1.43 -2.72
C GLU A 61 -2.97 -0.77 -1.48
N LEU A 62 -3.91 -1.46 -0.81
CA LEU A 62 -4.45 -0.99 0.46
C LEU A 62 -3.36 -1.01 1.53
N TRP A 63 -3.25 0.07 2.30
CA TRP A 63 -2.32 0.16 3.43
C TRP A 63 -2.59 -0.92 4.50
N SER A 64 -3.86 -1.28 4.69
CA SER A 64 -4.23 -2.36 5.61
C SER A 64 -3.59 -3.70 5.25
N LYS A 65 -3.50 -4.01 3.95
CA LYS A 65 -2.88 -5.24 3.46
C LYS A 65 -1.38 -5.24 3.76
N GLN A 66 -0.69 -4.12 3.55
CA GLN A 66 0.73 -4.02 3.91
C GLN A 66 0.98 -4.20 5.41
N ILE A 67 0.08 -3.70 6.26
CA ILE A 67 0.16 -3.92 7.71
C ILE A 67 -0.01 -5.41 8.01
N GLU A 68 -1.01 -6.06 7.42
CA GLU A 68 -1.30 -7.49 7.59
C GLU A 68 -0.11 -8.35 7.17
N ASP A 69 0.37 -8.20 5.93
CA ASP A 69 1.50 -8.95 5.37
C ASP A 69 2.75 -8.82 6.25
N LYS A 70 3.02 -7.60 6.74
CA LYS A 70 4.16 -7.35 7.63
C LYS A 70 3.97 -7.99 9.01
N THR A 71 2.75 -7.97 9.54
CA THR A 71 2.43 -8.58 10.84
C THR A 71 2.52 -10.11 10.75
N GLU A 72 2.00 -10.72 9.69
CA GLU A 72 2.09 -12.16 9.46
C GLU A 72 3.54 -12.61 9.28
N SER A 73 4.33 -11.86 8.50
CA SER A 73 5.76 -12.12 8.33
C SER A 73 6.51 -12.10 9.66
N MET A 74 6.23 -11.11 10.53
CA MET A 74 6.81 -11.07 11.88
C MET A 74 6.40 -12.27 12.73
N ARG A 75 5.14 -12.69 12.67
CA ARG A 75 4.66 -13.88 13.41
C ARG A 75 5.40 -15.14 12.96
N LEU A 76 5.54 -15.36 11.66
CA LEU A 76 6.25 -16.52 11.11
C LEU A 76 7.73 -16.53 11.52
N ASN A 77 8.40 -15.38 11.46
CA ASN A 77 9.80 -15.25 11.88
C ASN A 77 10.01 -15.53 13.37
N ASN A 78 9.06 -15.12 14.22
CA ASN A 78 9.11 -15.44 15.65
C ASN A 78 8.92 -16.95 15.88
N GLN A 79 7.99 -17.59 15.18
CA GLN A 79 7.77 -19.04 15.28
C GLN A 79 9.00 -19.85 14.84
N THR A 80 9.69 -19.46 13.76
CA THR A 80 10.93 -20.13 13.35
C THR A 80 12.07 -19.92 14.34
N ASN A 81 12.21 -18.73 14.94
CA ASN A 81 13.20 -18.50 15.98
C ASN A 81 12.92 -19.32 17.26
N ASP A 82 11.66 -19.44 17.65
CA ASP A 82 11.27 -20.27 18.81
C ASP A 82 11.63 -21.73 18.57
N LEU A 83 11.29 -22.30 17.40
CA LEU A 83 11.65 -23.67 17.02
C LEU A 83 13.18 -23.90 17.02
N GLN A 84 13.95 -22.96 16.48
CA GLN A 84 15.42 -23.03 16.50
C GLN A 84 16.02 -22.93 17.92
N LEU A 85 15.36 -22.22 18.83
CA LEU A 85 15.76 -22.18 20.23
C LEU A 85 15.48 -23.52 20.92
N PHE A 86 14.34 -24.16 20.66
CA PHE A 86 14.02 -25.49 21.22
C PHE A 86 15.03 -26.56 20.77
N ASP A 87 15.38 -26.62 19.48
CA ASP A 87 16.36 -27.58 18.95
C ASP A 87 17.79 -27.41 19.50
N LYS A 88 18.11 -26.25 20.10
CA LYS A 88 19.45 -25.95 20.63
C LYS A 88 19.64 -26.42 22.09
N TRP A 89 18.57 -26.79 22.78
CA TRP A 89 18.59 -27.22 24.18
C TRP A 89 18.28 -28.71 24.39
N GLU A 90 18.15 -29.50 23.32
CA GLU A 90 18.20 -30.98 23.33
C GLU A 90 19.59 -31.50 22.95
#